data_AF-A0A453NKE8-F1
#
_entry.id   AF-A0A453NKE8-F1
#
_cell.length_a   1.000
_cell.length_b   1.000
_cell.length_c   1.000
_cell.angle_alpha   90.00
_cell.angle_beta   90.00
_cell.angle_gamma   90.00
#
_symmetry.space_group_name_H-M   'P 1'
#
loop_
_entity.id
_entity.type
_entity.pdbx_description
1 polymer ?
#
loop_
_entity_poly.entity_id
_entity_poly.type
_entity_poly.pdbx_seq_one_letter_code
_entity_poly.pdbx_strand_id
1 'polypeptide(L)'
;STDKLSESVILEVVTKNFKDHLILGEEGGLIGDSLSEYLWCIDPLDGTTNFAHGYPSFSVSIGVLFRGKPAAATVVEFCGGPMCWNTRTISASSGKGAYCNGQKIHVSPTEKVEQSLLVTGFGYEHDDAWLTNINLFKEFTDVSR
;
A
#
# COMPACT_ATOMS: atom_id res chain seq x y z
N SER A 1 -11.26 10.35 12.79
CA SER A 1 -10.65 9.01 12.82
C SER A 1 -9.14 9.17 12.78
N THR A 2 -8.40 8.12 13.10
CA THR A 2 -6.94 8.10 12.96
C THR A 2 -6.53 8.30 11.50
N ASP A 3 -7.29 7.71 10.57
CA ASP A 3 -7.14 7.83 9.11
C ASP A 3 -7.13 9.30 8.67
N LYS A 4 -8.12 10.10 9.10
CA LYS A 4 -8.20 11.54 8.79
C LYS A 4 -7.06 12.37 9.36
N LEU A 5 -6.57 12.01 10.55
CA LEU A 5 -5.44 12.71 11.17
C LEU A 5 -4.14 12.40 10.43
N SER A 6 -3.95 11.13 10.04
CA SER A 6 -2.82 10.69 9.22
C SER A 6 -2.84 11.38 7.85
N GLU A 7 -4.00 11.41 7.18
CA GLU A 7 -4.15 12.09 5.88
C GLU A 7 -3.84 13.59 5.98
N SER A 8 -4.34 14.28 7.01
CA SER A 8 -4.09 15.72 7.21
C SER A 8 -2.59 16.05 7.31
N VAL A 9 -1.82 15.22 8.02
CA VAL A 9 -0.36 15.42 8.15
C VAL A 9 0.34 15.20 6.80
N ILE A 10 -0.05 14.18 6.05
CA ILE A 10 0.51 13.90 4.73
C ILE A 10 0.18 15.05 3.77
N LEU A 11 -1.07 15.51 3.75
CA LEU A 11 -1.53 16.62 2.92
C LEU A 11 -0.77 17.92 3.21
N GLU A 12 -0.51 18.22 4.49
CA GLU A 12 0.28 19.40 4.88
C GLU A 12 1.69 19.32 4.26
N VAL A 13 2.36 18.17 4.36
CA VAL A 13 3.69 17.97 3.81
C VAL A 13 3.70 18.08 2.29
N VAL A 14 2.78 17.40 1.60
CA VAL A 14 2.72 17.42 0.13
C VAL A 14 2.41 18.84 -0.36
N THR A 15 1.38 19.48 0.18
CA THR A 15 0.95 20.82 -0.25
C THR A 15 2.00 21.89 0.03
N LYS A 16 2.75 21.76 1.13
CA LYS A 16 3.85 22.68 1.44
C LYS A 16 4.99 22.63 0.42
N ASN A 17 5.31 21.44 -0.08
CA ASN A 17 6.42 21.23 -1.02
C ASN A 17 5.99 21.31 -2.49
N PHE A 18 4.72 21.04 -2.79
CA PHE A 18 4.18 20.91 -4.13
C PHE A 18 2.78 21.53 -4.24
N LYS A 19 2.72 22.86 -4.26
CA LYS A 19 1.46 23.62 -4.18
C LYS A 19 0.53 23.45 -5.40
N ASP A 20 1.10 23.05 -6.52
CA ASP A 20 0.47 22.93 -7.84
C ASP A 20 0.25 21.46 -8.25
N HIS A 21 0.46 20.51 -7.33
CA HIS A 21 0.20 19.09 -7.58
C HIS A 21 -1.26 18.72 -7.25
N LEU A 22 -1.83 17.78 -8.00
CA LEU A 22 -3.12 17.18 -7.68
C LEU A 22 -2.92 16.06 -6.66
N ILE A 23 -3.87 15.91 -5.74
CA ILE A 23 -3.85 14.89 -4.70
C ILE A 23 -5.19 14.16 -4.69
N LEU A 24 -5.15 12.83 -4.59
CA LEU A 24 -6.27 11.92 -4.35
C LEU A 24 -6.00 11.19 -3.04
N GLY A 25 -6.70 11.58 -1.98
CA GLY A 25 -6.71 10.87 -0.69
C GLY A 25 -7.91 9.95 -0.55
N GLU A 26 -7.76 8.86 0.19
CA GLU A 26 -8.84 7.92 0.50
C GLU A 26 -10.02 8.60 1.24
N GLU A 27 -9.71 9.45 2.22
CA GLU A 27 -10.72 10.07 3.09
C GLU A 27 -11.22 11.41 2.53
N GLY A 28 -10.30 12.20 1.96
CA GLY A 28 -10.55 13.57 1.50
C GLY A 28 -10.92 13.70 0.01
N GLY A 29 -10.72 12.64 -0.78
CA GLY A 29 -10.95 12.67 -2.23
C GLY A 29 -9.94 13.53 -2.99
N LEU A 30 -10.39 14.20 -4.06
CA LEU A 30 -9.54 15.01 -4.95
C LEU A 30 -9.37 16.44 -4.42
N ILE A 31 -8.12 16.88 -4.29
CA ILE A 31 -7.73 18.22 -3.81
C ILE A 31 -6.53 18.72 -4.62
N GLY A 32 -6.49 20.01 -4.96
CA GLY A 32 -5.37 20.65 -5.67
C GLY A 32 -5.74 21.07 -7.10
N ASP A 33 -4.71 21.23 -7.94
CA ASP A 33 -4.89 21.70 -9.32
C ASP A 33 -5.22 20.53 -10.27
N SER A 34 -6.43 20.52 -10.83
CA SER A 34 -6.88 19.50 -11.78
C SER A 34 -6.13 19.51 -13.11
N LEU A 35 -5.37 20.57 -13.40
CA LEU A 35 -4.52 20.70 -14.59
C LEU A 35 -3.09 20.19 -14.35
N SER A 36 -2.76 19.78 -13.12
CA SER A 36 -1.43 19.30 -12.79
C SER A 36 -1.06 18.04 -13.57
N GLU A 37 0.20 17.97 -14.01
CA GLU A 37 0.74 16.74 -14.58
C GLU A 37 1.06 15.69 -13.51
N TYR A 38 1.05 16.08 -12.23
CA TYR A 38 1.33 15.21 -11.10
C TYR A 38 0.06 14.88 -10.31
N LEU A 39 -0.10 13.60 -9.99
CA LEU A 39 -1.16 13.11 -9.11
C LEU A 39 -0.55 12.30 -7.96
N TRP A 40 -0.74 12.77 -6.73
CA TRP A 40 -0.43 12.01 -5.52
C TRP A 40 -1.63 11.13 -5.17
N CYS A 41 -1.40 9.83 -4.98
CA CYS A 41 -2.40 8.91 -4.45
C CYS A 41 -1.99 8.55 -3.03
N ILE A 42 -2.87 8.78 -2.06
CA ILE A 42 -2.59 8.61 -0.63
C ILE A 42 -3.61 7.67 -0.03
N ASP A 43 -3.10 6.60 0.57
CA ASP A 43 -3.82 5.78 1.55
C ASP A 43 -3.16 6.05 2.92
N PRO A 44 -3.83 6.81 3.80
CA PRO A 44 -3.27 7.27 5.05
C PRO A 44 -3.21 6.18 6.13
N LEU A 45 -3.92 5.04 5.95
CA LEU A 45 -3.92 3.91 6.87
C LEU A 45 -4.45 2.63 6.21
N ASP A 46 -3.60 1.95 5.44
CA ASP A 46 -3.94 0.64 4.90
C ASP A 46 -3.96 -0.39 6.04
N GLY A 47 -5.08 -1.09 6.20
CA GLY A 47 -5.31 -2.03 7.29
C GLY A 47 -5.94 -1.39 8.53
N THR A 48 -6.87 -0.43 8.38
CA THR A 48 -7.62 0.20 9.48
C THR A 48 -8.19 -0.81 10.50
N THR A 49 -8.75 -1.93 10.03
CA THR A 49 -9.22 -3.02 10.91
C THR A 49 -8.10 -3.59 11.77
N ASN A 50 -6.94 -3.88 11.17
CA ASN A 50 -5.79 -4.40 11.89
C ASN A 50 -5.31 -3.39 12.94
N PHE A 51 -5.19 -2.12 12.56
CA PHE A 51 -4.84 -1.04 13.49
C PHE A 51 -5.81 -0.94 14.67
N ALA A 52 -7.12 -0.96 14.40
CA ALA A 52 -8.15 -0.86 15.44
C ALA A 52 -8.09 -2.02 16.45
N HIS A 53 -7.63 -3.20 16.02
CA HIS A 53 -7.44 -4.38 16.87
C HIS A 53 -6.02 -4.51 17.44
N GLY A 54 -5.11 -3.56 17.17
CA GLY A 54 -3.72 -3.61 17.62
C GLY A 54 -2.88 -4.70 16.93
N TYR A 55 -3.34 -5.23 15.79
CA TYR A 55 -2.61 -6.21 15.00
C TYR A 55 -1.52 -5.50 14.18
N PRO A 56 -0.25 -5.92 14.27
CA PRO A 56 0.89 -5.20 13.70
C PRO A 56 1.09 -5.48 12.21
N SER A 57 0.07 -5.20 11.41
CA SER A 57 0.08 -5.30 9.95
C SER A 57 -0.82 -4.21 9.36
N PHE A 58 -0.31 -2.99 9.38
CA PHE A 58 -0.93 -1.82 8.74
C PHE A 58 0.18 -0.92 8.20
N SER A 59 -0.16 -0.03 7.27
CA SER A 59 0.83 0.81 6.61
C SER A 59 0.29 2.19 6.24
N VAL A 60 1.20 3.10 5.88
CA VAL A 60 0.89 4.31 5.12
C VAL A 60 1.42 4.11 3.71
N SER A 61 0.60 4.32 2.69
CA SER A 61 0.99 4.16 1.28
C SER A 61 0.81 5.45 0.51
N ILE A 62 1.87 5.89 -0.18
CA ILE A 62 1.88 7.12 -0.96
C ILE A 62 2.54 6.84 -2.31
N GLY A 63 1.80 7.11 -3.39
CA GLY A 63 2.31 7.07 -4.76
C GLY A 63 2.21 8.43 -5.43
N VAL A 64 3.09 8.69 -6.40
CA VAL A 64 2.96 9.85 -7.30
C VAL A 64 3.04 9.40 -8.75
N LEU A 65 2.06 9.84 -9.54
CA LEU A 65 2.03 9.69 -10.98
C LEU A 65 2.54 10.97 -11.63
N PHE A 66 3.23 10.85 -12.76
CA PHE A 66 3.54 11.94 -13.68
C PHE A 66 2.94 11.60 -15.04
N ARG A 67 2.04 12.45 -15.55
CA ARG A 67 1.27 12.24 -16.79
C ARG A 67 0.60 10.87 -16.83
N GLY A 68 -0.02 10.48 -15.71
CA GLY A 68 -0.71 9.20 -15.52
C GLY A 68 0.21 7.97 -15.40
N LYS A 69 1.54 8.14 -15.34
CA LYS A 69 2.49 7.03 -15.18
C LYS A 69 3.15 7.04 -13.80
N PRO A 70 3.33 5.89 -13.12
CA PRO A 70 4.02 5.85 -11.83
C PRO A 70 5.43 6.45 -11.92
N ALA A 71 5.69 7.45 -11.08
CA ALA A 71 6.98 8.13 -10.99
C ALA A 71 7.76 7.68 -9.76
N ALA A 72 7.13 7.68 -8.59
CA ALA A 72 7.69 7.17 -7.34
C ALA A 72 6.59 6.71 -6.38
N ALA A 73 6.96 5.87 -5.41
CA ALA A 73 6.07 5.44 -4.35
C ALA A 73 6.84 5.09 -3.09
N THR A 74 6.16 5.15 -1.94
CA THR A 74 6.63 4.63 -0.67
C THR A 74 5.50 3.96 0.09
N VAL A 75 5.81 2.87 0.79
CA VAL A 75 4.95 2.21 1.77
C VAL A 75 5.74 2.15 3.08
N VAL A 76 5.17 2.69 4.15
CA VAL A 76 5.73 2.60 5.50
C VAL A 76 4.89 1.62 6.28
N GLU A 77 5.39 0.39 6.40
CA GLU A 77 4.78 -0.70 7.14
C GLU A 77 5.14 -0.59 8.62
N PHE A 78 4.15 -0.76 9.51
CA PHE A 78 4.36 -0.81 10.96
C PHE A 78 4.41 -2.26 11.43
N CYS A 79 5.49 -2.64 12.10
CA CYS A 79 5.75 -4.00 12.57
C CYS A 79 6.03 -4.04 14.08
N GLY A 80 6.01 -5.24 14.67
CA GLY A 80 6.43 -5.48 16.06
C GLY A 80 5.27 -5.60 17.05
N GLY A 81 4.44 -4.55 17.19
CA GLY A 81 3.26 -4.55 18.06
C GLY A 81 3.25 -3.46 19.14
N PRO A 82 2.20 -3.41 20.00
CA PRO A 82 1.89 -2.31 20.92
C PRO A 82 3.01 -1.82 21.85
N MET A 83 4.07 -2.62 22.07
CA MET A 83 5.19 -2.30 22.96
C MET A 83 6.55 -2.20 22.26
N CYS A 84 6.61 -2.47 20.96
CA CYS A 84 7.87 -2.53 20.20
C CYS A 84 7.66 -2.17 18.72
N TRP A 85 6.88 -1.12 18.47
CA TRP A 85 6.65 -0.62 17.12
C TRP A 85 7.97 -0.28 16.44
N ASN A 86 8.14 -0.82 15.23
CA ASN A 86 9.20 -0.48 14.31
C ASN A 86 8.58 -0.24 12.93
N THR A 87 9.34 0.39 12.03
CA THR A 87 8.89 0.63 10.66
C THR A 87 9.79 -0.04 9.65
N ARG A 88 9.16 -0.46 8.55
CA ARG A 88 9.84 -0.89 7.33
C ARG A 88 9.39 0.03 6.21
N THR A 89 10.34 0.76 5.64
CA THR A 89 10.07 1.67 4.53
C THR A 89 10.44 1.01 3.22
N ILE A 90 9.42 0.71 2.41
CA ILE A 90 9.56 0.20 1.06
C ILE A 90 9.40 1.39 0.12
N SER A 91 10.36 1.63 -0.77
CA SER A 91 10.33 2.76 -1.69
C SER A 91 10.74 2.34 -3.09
N ALA A 92 10.17 2.98 -4.10
CA ALA A 92 10.51 2.73 -5.49
C ALA A 92 10.43 4.01 -6.32
N SER A 93 11.19 4.05 -7.40
CA SER A 93 11.06 5.07 -8.43
C SER A 93 11.19 4.44 -9.81
N SER A 94 10.50 5.02 -10.78
CA SER A 94 10.49 4.52 -12.15
C SER A 94 11.92 4.38 -12.69
N GLY A 95 12.25 3.18 -13.18
CA GLY A 95 13.58 2.83 -13.70
C GLY A 95 14.71 2.65 -12.66
N LYS A 96 14.45 2.82 -11.36
CA LYS A 96 15.50 2.75 -10.30
C LYS A 96 15.43 1.52 -9.40
N GLY A 97 14.42 0.67 -9.58
CA GLY A 97 14.15 -0.49 -8.73
C GLY A 97 13.43 -0.14 -7.43
N ALA A 98 13.27 -1.13 -6.57
CA ALA A 98 12.63 -1.01 -5.26
C ALA A 98 13.65 -1.27 -4.13
N TYR A 99 13.42 -0.64 -2.99
CA TYR A 99 14.29 -0.67 -1.81
C TYR A 99 13.46 -0.86 -0.55
N CYS A 100 13.98 -1.62 0.42
CA CYS A 100 13.46 -1.76 1.76
C CYS A 100 14.52 -1.26 2.74
N ASN A 101 14.24 -0.21 3.51
CA ASN A 101 15.18 0.43 4.43
C ASN A 101 16.54 0.76 3.76
N GLY A 102 16.49 1.24 2.51
CA GLY A 102 17.66 1.56 1.70
C GLY A 102 18.38 0.37 1.05
N GLN A 103 18.02 -0.87 1.39
CA GLN A 103 18.55 -2.08 0.76
C GLN A 103 17.72 -2.44 -0.47
N LYS A 104 18.36 -2.71 -1.61
CA LYS A 104 17.65 -3.07 -2.85
C LYS A 104 16.93 -4.41 -2.68
N ILE A 105 15.67 -4.48 -3.08
CA ILE A 105 14.84 -5.69 -3.04
C ILE A 105 14.46 -6.17 -4.44
N HIS A 106 14.09 -7.45 -4.52
CA HIS A 106 13.62 -8.12 -5.73
C HIS A 106 12.49 -9.08 -5.36
N VAL A 107 11.67 -9.44 -6.34
CA VAL A 107 10.66 -10.48 -6.18
C VAL A 107 11.31 -11.84 -5.92
N SER A 108 10.55 -12.78 -5.35
CA SER A 108 11.04 -14.15 -5.17
C SER A 108 11.52 -14.75 -6.50
N PRO A 109 12.64 -15.48 -6.54
CA PRO A 109 13.06 -16.23 -7.73
C PRO A 109 12.23 -17.51 -7.93
N THR A 110 11.25 -17.80 -7.07
CA THR A 110 10.39 -18.97 -7.18
C THR A 110 9.61 -18.98 -8.49
N GLU A 111 9.95 -19.92 -9.38
CA GLU A 111 9.29 -20.09 -10.68
C GLU A 111 8.09 -21.05 -10.62
N LYS A 112 7.99 -21.86 -9.56
CA LYS A 112 6.95 -22.89 -9.41
C LYS A 112 5.96 -22.54 -8.32
N VAL A 113 4.66 -22.59 -8.65
CA VAL A 113 3.56 -22.32 -7.71
C VAL A 113 3.62 -23.23 -6.48
N GLU A 114 3.93 -24.52 -6.67
CA GLU A 114 4.07 -25.51 -5.60
C GLU A 114 5.17 -25.18 -4.58
N GLN A 115 6.11 -24.28 -4.92
CA GLN A 115 7.21 -23.84 -4.04
C GLN A 115 7.00 -22.42 -3.51
N SER A 116 5.83 -21.82 -3.77
CA SER A 116 5.54 -20.43 -3.40
C SER A 116 4.75 -20.35 -2.10
N LEU A 117 4.90 -19.21 -1.41
CA LEU A 117 4.00 -18.83 -0.31
C LEU A 117 3.08 -17.72 -0.84
N LEU A 118 1.77 -17.98 -0.82
CA LEU A 118 0.78 -17.02 -1.28
C LEU A 118 0.20 -16.23 -0.10
N VAL A 119 0.20 -14.90 -0.24
CA VAL A 119 -0.58 -13.99 0.61
C VAL A 119 -1.84 -13.61 -0.15
N THR A 120 -2.99 -13.65 0.52
CA THR A 120 -4.30 -13.33 -0.08
C THR A 120 -5.16 -12.51 0.87
N GLY A 121 -6.18 -11.85 0.33
CA GLY A 121 -7.22 -11.14 1.07
C GLY A 121 -8.59 -11.47 0.47
N PHE A 122 -9.58 -11.69 1.34
CA PHE A 122 -10.95 -11.98 0.91
C PHE A 122 -11.80 -10.73 1.05
N GLY A 123 -12.62 -10.44 0.04
CA GLY A 123 -13.58 -9.34 0.11
C GLY A 123 -14.60 -9.57 1.23
N TYR A 124 -15.20 -8.47 1.69
CA TYR A 124 -16.27 -8.52 2.70
C TYR A 124 -17.60 -8.99 2.11
N GLU A 125 -17.80 -8.80 0.80
CA GLU A 125 -18.97 -9.30 0.08
C GLU A 125 -18.72 -10.73 -0.38
N HIS A 126 -19.64 -11.63 -0.04
CA HIS A 126 -19.56 -13.05 -0.38
C HIS A 126 -20.28 -13.34 -1.70
N ASP A 127 -19.77 -12.74 -2.78
CA ASP A 127 -20.28 -12.91 -4.14
C ASP A 127 -19.63 -14.11 -4.87
N ASP A 128 -19.91 -14.24 -6.17
CA ASP A 128 -19.34 -15.31 -7.00
C ASP A 128 -17.81 -15.23 -7.12
N ALA A 129 -17.25 -14.01 -7.12
CA ALA A 129 -15.80 -13.80 -7.17
C ALA A 129 -15.16 -14.26 -5.85
N TRP A 130 -15.78 -13.96 -4.70
CA TRP A 130 -15.36 -14.45 -3.41
C TRP A 130 -15.32 -15.99 -3.36
N LEU A 131 -16.38 -16.66 -3.82
CA LEU A 131 -16.45 -18.13 -3.85
C LEU A 131 -15.36 -18.72 -4.76
N THR A 132 -15.14 -18.09 -5.91
CA THR A 132 -14.10 -18.47 -6.86
C THR A 132 -12.71 -18.37 -6.22
N ASN A 133 -12.43 -17.26 -5.52
CA ASN A 133 -11.15 -17.04 -4.84
C ASN A 133 -10.88 -18.08 -3.75
N ILE A 134 -11.90 -18.50 -2.98
CA ILE A 134 -11.77 -19.56 -1.98
C ILE A 134 -11.43 -20.90 -2.62
N ASN A 135 -12.09 -21.25 -3.72
CA ASN A 135 -11.81 -22.49 -4.44
C ASN A 135 -10.39 -22.50 -5.03
N LEU A 136 -9.96 -21.39 -5.63
CA LEU A 136 -8.59 -21.24 -6.14
C LEU A 136 -7.55 -21.31 -5.02
N PHE A 137 -7.83 -20.69 -3.86
CA PHE A 137 -6.93 -20.76 -2.71
C PHE A 137 -6.80 -22.20 -2.18
N LYS A 138 -7.90 -22.95 -2.14
CA LYS A 138 -7.87 -24.38 -1.81
C LYS A 138 -6.97 -25.14 -2.81
N GLU A 139 -7.21 -24.99 -4.12
CA GLU A 139 -6.41 -25.66 -5.16
C GLU A 139 -4.92 -25.33 -5.04
N PHE A 140 -4.60 -24.07 -4.75
CA PHE A 140 -3.23 -23.64 -4.46
C PHE A 140 -2.63 -24.42 -3.27
N THR A 141 -3.33 -24.48 -2.14
CA THR A 141 -2.84 -25.18 -0.94
C THR A 141 -2.75 -26.71 -1.10
N ASP A 142 -3.47 -27.28 -2.07
CA ASP A 142 -3.37 -28.70 -2.40
C ASP A 142 -2.03 -29.02 -3.10
N VAL A 143 -1.45 -28.06 -3.84
CA VAL A 143 -0.19 -28.23 -4.58
C VAL A 143 1.03 -27.63 -3.87
N SER A 144 0.85 -26.61 -3.03
CA SER A 144 1.94 -25.84 -2.42
C SER A 144 2.40 -26.33 -1.02
N ARG A 145 2.32 -27.63 -0.76
CA ARG A 145 2.64 -28.20 0.57
C ARG A 145 4.13 -28.20 0.89
#